data_AF-A0A954SFW7-F1
#
_entry.id   AF-A0A954SFW7-F1
#
_cell.length_a   1.000
_cell.length_b   1.000
_cell.length_c   1.000
_cell.angle_alpha   90.00
_cell.angle_beta   90.00
_cell.angle_gamma   90.00
#
_symmetry.space_group_name_H-M   'P 1'
#
loop_
_entity.id
_entity.type
_entity.pdbx_description
1 polymer ?
#
loop_
_entity_poly.entity_id
_entity_poly.type
_entity_poly.pdbx_seq_one_letter_code
_entity_poly.pdbx_strand_id
1 'polypeptide(L)'
;DPGVHEEVREEQTDSLFDLSGIDPRWIRIVRPTIVAGGELTMQELEVCQNPVTKICEAPLQLKSNGGTLVIDDFGRQTMPVDVLLNRWIVPLEKRYDFLNLPSGKKVQMPFDQLIIFSTNLEPADLVDGAFLRRIPYKICVPDPCREHFTKLFDIMAPKLGLIVEPGAVDYLIETHYIAKKRPFRNCQPRDLLLQVRNYCVYKNQPKRVTPKGLDFAVENYFSMM
;
A
#
# COMPACT_ATOMS: atom_id res chain seq x y z
N ASP A 1 17.57 9.22 -3.57
CA ASP A 1 16.52 10.13 -3.09
C ASP A 1 16.35 9.91 -1.59
N PRO A 2 16.85 10.82 -0.73
CA PRO A 2 16.79 10.69 0.72
C PRO A 2 15.37 10.61 1.29
N GLY A 3 14.36 11.06 0.54
CA GLY A 3 12.96 10.98 0.97
C GLY A 3 12.37 9.56 0.88
N VAL A 4 13.02 8.67 0.12
CA VAL A 4 12.49 7.32 -0.20
C VAL A 4 13.45 6.21 0.18
N HIS A 5 14.75 6.48 0.20
CA HIS A 5 15.78 5.46 0.44
C HIS A 5 16.38 5.64 1.83
N GLU A 6 16.35 4.57 2.61
CA GLU A 6 17.02 4.49 3.90
C GLU A 6 18.42 3.90 3.72
N GLU A 7 19.44 4.67 4.07
CA GLU A 7 20.84 4.24 4.03
C GLU A 7 21.14 3.20 5.11
N VAL A 8 21.81 2.13 4.73
CA VAL A 8 22.35 1.14 5.67
C VAL A 8 23.75 1.60 6.07
N ARG A 9 23.88 2.13 7.28
CA ARG A 9 25.19 2.48 7.84
C ARG A 9 25.95 1.20 8.17
N GLU A 10 27.11 1.03 7.54
CA GLU A 10 28.05 -0.02 7.94
C GLU A 10 28.83 0.42 9.17
N GLU A 11 29.22 -0.55 10.01
CA GLU A 11 30.18 -0.29 11.09
C GLU A 11 31.52 0.10 10.45
N GLN A 12 32.00 1.30 10.76
CA GLN A 12 33.33 1.73 10.31
C GLN A 12 34.36 0.76 10.89
N THR A 13 35.02 0.01 10.02
CA THR A 13 36.25 -0.68 10.38
C THR A 13 37.38 0.35 10.39
N ASP A 14 38.16 0.42 11.46
CA ASP A 14 39.31 1.35 11.65
C ASP A 14 40.48 1.11 10.67
N SER A 15 40.23 0.47 9.52
CA SER A 15 41.23 0.21 8.49
C SER A 15 41.50 1.50 7.69
N LEU A 16 42.77 1.86 7.58
CA LEU A 16 43.23 2.99 6.75
C LEU A 16 43.03 2.76 5.24
N PHE A 17 42.76 1.52 4.83
CA PHE A 17 42.51 1.16 3.44
C PHE A 17 41.12 0.55 3.29
N ASP A 18 40.33 1.11 2.37
CA ASP A 18 39.07 0.53 1.91
C ASP A 18 39.37 -0.61 0.91
N LEU A 19 39.29 -1.84 1.41
CA LEU A 19 39.47 -3.07 0.62
C LEU A 19 38.14 -3.70 0.20
N SER A 20 37.01 -3.00 0.40
CA SER A 20 35.68 -3.53 0.08
C SER A 20 35.49 -3.79 -1.42
N GLY A 21 36.24 -3.08 -2.28
CA GLY A 21 36.06 -3.10 -3.73
C GLY A 21 34.77 -2.43 -4.19
N ILE A 22 34.09 -1.70 -3.30
CA ILE A 22 32.85 -1.00 -3.57
C ILE A 22 33.21 0.42 -4.04
N ASP A 23 32.58 0.85 -5.13
CA ASP A 23 32.75 2.23 -5.61
C ASP A 23 32.05 3.20 -4.64
N PRO A 24 32.77 4.17 -4.06
CA PRO A 24 32.30 5.02 -2.97
C PRO A 24 31.17 5.97 -3.38
N ARG A 25 30.84 6.05 -4.67
CA ARG A 25 29.69 6.81 -5.17
C ARG A 25 28.36 6.08 -4.93
N TRP A 26 28.42 4.77 -4.65
CA TRP A 26 27.23 3.98 -4.33
C TRP A 26 26.96 4.02 -2.84
N ILE A 27 25.69 4.13 -2.50
CA ILE A 27 25.21 4.08 -1.12
C ILE A 27 24.39 2.81 -0.97
N ARG A 28 24.74 2.01 0.04
CA ARG A 28 23.96 0.81 0.38
C ARG A 28 22.67 1.24 1.06
N ILE A 29 21.55 0.70 0.59
CA ILE A 29 20.21 1.08 1.06
C ILE A 29 19.38 -0.16 1.42
N VAL A 30 18.38 0.04 2.28
CA VAL A 30 17.29 -0.92 2.47
C VAL A 30 16.51 -1.03 1.16
N ARG A 31 16.00 -2.23 0.84
CA ARG A 31 15.17 -2.42 -0.36
C ARG A 31 13.98 -1.44 -0.33
N PRO A 32 13.85 -0.54 -1.33
CA PRO A 32 12.84 0.51 -1.28
C PRO A 32 11.44 -0.07 -1.46
N THR A 33 10.46 0.53 -0.81
CA THR A 33 9.04 0.27 -1.08
C THR A 33 8.36 1.58 -1.41
N ILE A 34 7.78 1.66 -2.61
CA ILE A 34 7.08 2.85 -3.08
C ILE A 34 5.62 2.48 -3.32
N VAL A 35 4.72 3.34 -2.85
CA VAL A 35 3.28 3.18 -3.02
C VAL A 35 2.75 4.39 -3.76
N ALA A 36 1.94 4.16 -4.79
CA ALA A 36 1.21 5.19 -5.52
C ALA A 36 -0.28 4.79 -5.59
N GLY A 37 -1.19 5.73 -5.40
CA GLY A 37 -2.63 5.48 -5.43
C GLY A 37 -3.33 5.93 -6.72
N GLY A 38 -4.58 6.35 -6.60
CA GLY A 38 -5.39 6.90 -7.70
C GLY A 38 -4.87 8.24 -8.25
N GLU A 39 -3.99 8.91 -7.52
CA GLU A 39 -3.32 10.14 -7.93
C GLU A 39 -2.15 9.93 -8.90
N LEU A 40 -1.74 8.68 -9.13
CA LEU A 40 -0.65 8.34 -10.04
C LEU A 40 -0.90 8.95 -11.43
N THR A 41 0.14 9.53 -12.01
CA THR A 41 0.13 10.11 -13.35
C THR A 41 1.23 9.51 -14.23
N MET A 42 1.09 9.67 -15.56
CA MET A 42 2.13 9.24 -16.50
C MET A 42 3.45 10.00 -16.34
N GLN A 43 3.42 11.23 -15.82
CA GLN A 43 4.64 12.04 -15.62
C GLN A 43 5.54 11.43 -14.55
N GLU A 44 4.97 10.84 -13.51
CA GLU A 44 5.72 10.17 -12.44
C GLU A 44 6.42 8.88 -12.90
N LEU A 45 6.09 8.40 -14.10
CA LEU A 45 6.76 7.27 -14.75
C LEU A 45 7.89 7.71 -15.70
N GLU A 46 8.13 9.02 -15.82
CA GLU A 46 9.19 9.61 -16.64
C GLU A 46 10.17 10.44 -15.81
N VAL A 47 11.34 10.74 -16.38
CA VAL A 47 12.29 11.67 -15.73
C VAL A 47 11.77 13.08 -15.90
N CYS A 48 11.36 13.71 -14.80
CA CYS A 48 10.91 15.10 -14.80
C CYS A 48 12.06 16.03 -14.38
N GLN A 49 12.19 17.18 -15.05
CA GLN A 49 13.14 18.21 -14.65
C GLN A 49 12.40 19.42 -14.10
N ASN A 50 12.80 19.86 -12.91
CA ASN A 50 12.34 21.14 -12.39
C ASN A 50 12.98 22.28 -13.21
N PRO A 51 12.19 23.17 -13.84
CA PRO A 51 12.73 24.18 -14.75
C PRO A 51 13.54 25.27 -14.03
N VAL A 52 13.35 25.45 -12.72
CA VAL A 52 14.05 26.45 -11.91
C VAL A 52 15.34 25.88 -11.34
N THR A 53 15.27 24.77 -10.60
CA THR A 53 16.45 24.18 -9.95
C THR A 53 17.30 23.34 -10.90
N LYS A 54 16.78 23.00 -12.08
CA LYS A 54 17.36 22.08 -13.08
C LYS A 54 17.61 20.66 -12.57
N ILE A 55 17.14 20.35 -11.37
CA ILE A 55 17.20 19.01 -10.78
C ILE A 55 16.27 18.08 -11.55
N CYS A 56 16.77 16.90 -11.90
CA CYS A 56 15.97 15.83 -12.49
C CYS A 56 15.52 14.88 -11.39
N GLU A 57 14.23 14.57 -11.37
CA GLU A 57 13.63 13.60 -10.49
C GLU A 57 13.51 12.25 -11.22
N ALA A 58 13.91 11.19 -10.53
CA ALA A 58 13.78 9.83 -11.02
C ALA A 58 12.30 9.39 -11.00
N PRO A 59 11.84 8.58 -11.96
CA PRO A 59 10.49 8.04 -11.94
C PRO A 59 10.30 6.97 -10.86
N LEU A 60 9.05 6.65 -10.52
CA LEU A 60 8.71 5.74 -9.41
C LEU A 60 9.31 4.34 -9.59
N GLN A 61 9.30 3.78 -10.80
CA GLN A 61 9.91 2.48 -11.08
C GLN A 61 11.42 2.47 -10.84
N LEU A 62 12.10 3.58 -11.12
CA LEU A 62 13.54 3.68 -10.90
C LEU A 62 13.86 3.83 -9.42
N LYS A 63 13.06 4.61 -8.69
CA LYS A 63 13.20 4.76 -7.23
C LYS A 63 12.87 3.45 -6.48
N SER A 64 11.99 2.61 -7.01
CA SER A 64 11.62 1.33 -6.37
C SER A 64 12.47 0.14 -6.84
N ASN A 65 13.41 0.37 -7.76
CA ASN A 65 14.19 -0.68 -8.38
C ASN A 65 14.91 -1.56 -7.35
N GLY A 66 14.85 -2.88 -7.51
CA GLY A 66 15.39 -3.86 -6.54
C GLY A 66 14.58 -4.03 -5.25
N GLY A 67 13.47 -3.30 -5.10
CA GLY A 67 12.52 -3.39 -4.01
C GLY A 67 11.10 -3.68 -4.50
N THR A 68 10.12 -2.92 -4.02
CA THR A 68 8.69 -3.11 -4.31
C THR A 68 8.04 -1.82 -4.79
N LEU A 69 7.23 -1.91 -5.84
CA LEU A 69 6.34 -0.84 -6.30
C LEU A 69 4.89 -1.30 -6.17
N VAL A 70 4.11 -0.61 -5.34
CA VAL A 70 2.68 -0.87 -5.13
C VAL A 70 1.89 0.21 -5.84
N ILE A 71 0.98 -0.19 -6.73
CA ILE A 71 -0.03 0.68 -7.31
C ILE A 71 -1.37 0.29 -6.68
N ASP A 72 -1.86 1.15 -5.79
CA ASP A 72 -3.15 1.01 -5.13
C ASP A 72 -4.26 1.65 -5.96
N ASP A 73 -5.50 1.23 -5.71
CA ASP A 73 -6.69 1.66 -6.46
C ASP A 73 -6.50 1.57 -7.99
N PHE A 74 -5.83 0.51 -8.46
CA PHE A 74 -5.56 0.28 -9.87
C PHE A 74 -6.87 0.20 -10.69
N GLY A 75 -6.98 1.02 -11.72
CA GLY A 75 -8.22 1.25 -12.48
C GLY A 75 -9.04 2.45 -12.05
N ARG A 76 -8.64 3.18 -11.00
CA ARG A 76 -9.29 4.42 -10.57
C ARG A 76 -8.41 5.65 -10.79
N GLN A 77 -7.29 5.49 -11.49
CA GLN A 77 -6.42 6.61 -11.85
C GLN A 77 -7.08 7.54 -12.85
N THR A 78 -6.56 8.77 -12.93
CA THR A 78 -7.02 9.76 -13.92
C THR A 78 -6.68 9.34 -15.35
N MET A 79 -5.57 8.63 -15.56
CA MET A 79 -5.25 8.04 -16.85
C MET A 79 -5.90 6.67 -17.04
N PRO A 80 -6.24 6.30 -18.28
CA PRO A 80 -6.65 4.94 -18.61
C PRO A 80 -5.57 3.89 -18.27
N VAL A 81 -6.00 2.73 -17.80
CA VAL A 81 -5.10 1.64 -17.36
C VAL A 81 -4.27 1.07 -18.51
N ASP A 82 -4.86 0.98 -19.69
CA ASP A 82 -4.19 0.52 -20.90
C ASP A 82 -3.01 1.42 -21.28
N VAL A 83 -3.09 2.73 -21.04
CA VAL A 83 -1.98 3.67 -21.28
C VAL A 83 -0.79 3.34 -20.38
N LEU A 84 -1.02 3.11 -19.09
CA LEU A 84 0.04 2.73 -18.14
C LEU A 84 0.65 1.38 -18.52
N LEU A 85 -0.19 0.38 -18.79
CA LEU A 85 0.30 -0.96 -19.12
C LEU A 85 1.00 -1.02 -20.47
N ASN A 86 0.55 -0.24 -21.48
CA ASN A 86 1.24 -0.08 -22.76
C ASN A 86 2.65 0.46 -22.57
N ARG A 87 2.83 1.47 -21.71
CA ARG A 87 4.13 2.02 -21.36
C ARG A 87 5.05 0.98 -20.72
N TRP A 88 4.49 -0.02 -20.05
CA TRP A 88 5.21 -1.06 -19.34
C TRP A 88 5.25 -2.42 -20.03
N ILE A 89 4.81 -2.54 -21.30
CA ILE A 89 4.95 -3.79 -22.07
C ILE A 89 6.42 -4.25 -22.09
N VAL A 90 7.33 -3.38 -22.51
CA VAL A 90 8.76 -3.70 -22.60
C VAL A 90 9.38 -3.93 -21.21
N PRO A 91 9.18 -3.04 -20.22
CA PRO A 91 9.64 -3.27 -18.85
C PRO A 91 9.20 -4.59 -18.22
N LEU A 92 7.92 -4.95 -18.34
CA LEU A 92 7.38 -6.20 -17.77
C LEU A 92 7.89 -7.45 -18.49
N GLU A 93 8.21 -7.36 -19.79
CA GLU A 93 8.69 -8.49 -20.57
C GLU A 93 10.22 -8.66 -20.55
N LYS A 94 10.96 -7.55 -20.56
CA LYS A 94 12.41 -7.52 -20.76
C LYS A 94 13.21 -7.15 -19.53
N ARG A 95 12.55 -6.72 -18.45
CA ARG A 95 13.18 -6.32 -17.17
C ARG A 95 14.15 -5.14 -17.30
N TYR A 96 13.91 -4.27 -18.29
CA TYR A 96 14.57 -2.98 -18.41
C TYR A 96 13.59 -1.92 -18.94
N ASP A 97 13.84 -0.67 -18.57
CA ASP A 97 13.07 0.49 -19.02
C ASP A 97 13.96 1.47 -19.79
N PHE A 98 13.39 2.19 -20.75
CA PHE A 98 14.06 3.27 -21.46
C PHE A 98 13.50 4.60 -20.99
N LEU A 99 14.35 5.40 -20.36
CA LEU A 99 13.99 6.73 -19.87
C LEU A 99 14.57 7.81 -20.78
N ASN A 100 13.75 8.80 -21.12
CA ASN A 100 14.20 9.98 -21.85
C ASN A 100 14.72 11.02 -20.86
N LEU A 101 15.96 11.46 -21.05
CA LEU A 101 16.53 12.56 -20.30
C LEU A 101 16.16 13.90 -20.94
N PRO A 102 16.13 15.01 -20.19
CA PRO A 102 15.88 16.36 -20.73
C PRO A 102 16.85 16.76 -21.86
N SER A 103 18.03 16.14 -21.91
CA SER A 103 19.00 16.33 -22.98
C SER A 103 18.62 15.64 -24.31
N GLY A 104 17.47 14.96 -24.39
CA GLY A 104 17.04 14.16 -25.54
C GLY A 104 17.72 12.78 -25.65
N LYS A 105 18.60 12.42 -24.70
CA LYS A 105 19.25 11.11 -24.67
C LYS A 105 18.31 10.07 -24.07
N LYS A 106 18.38 8.84 -24.57
CA LYS A 106 17.72 7.68 -23.97
C LYS A 106 18.71 6.89 -23.15
N VAL A 107 18.32 6.51 -21.95
CA VAL A 107 19.12 5.64 -21.09
C VAL A 107 18.32 4.40 -20.75
N GLN A 108 18.96 3.25 -20.88
CA GLN A 108 18.42 1.98 -20.43
C GLN A 108 18.69 1.82 -18.94
N MET A 109 17.65 1.53 -18.17
CA MET A 109 17.73 1.26 -16.73
C MET A 109 17.16 -0.12 -16.42
N PRO A 110 17.68 -0.82 -15.40
CA PRO A 110 17.05 -2.04 -14.91
C PRO A 110 15.63 -1.78 -14.40
N PHE A 111 14.77 -2.79 -14.54
CA PHE A 111 13.39 -2.78 -14.07
C PHE A 111 13.17 -4.06 -13.24
N ASP A 112 13.81 -4.07 -12.07
CA ASP A 112 13.99 -5.27 -11.24
C ASP A 112 13.17 -5.29 -9.95
N GLN A 113 12.25 -4.36 -9.77
CA GLN A 113 11.31 -4.34 -8.66
C GLN A 113 10.20 -5.40 -8.77
N LEU A 114 9.63 -5.75 -7.61
CA LEU A 114 8.36 -6.47 -7.50
C LEU A 114 7.22 -5.46 -7.66
N ILE A 115 6.35 -5.66 -8.66
CA ILE A 115 5.18 -4.81 -8.88
C ILE A 115 3.95 -5.49 -8.28
N ILE A 116 3.21 -4.74 -7.47
CA ILE A 116 1.96 -5.17 -6.86
C ILE A 116 0.87 -4.20 -7.28
N PHE A 117 -0.19 -4.71 -7.91
CA PHE A 117 -1.40 -3.96 -8.21
C PHE A 117 -2.48 -4.33 -7.18
N SER A 118 -3.10 -3.35 -6.56
CA SER A 118 -4.24 -3.50 -5.66
C SER A 118 -5.45 -2.80 -6.27
N THR A 119 -6.60 -3.47 -6.27
CA THR A 119 -7.82 -2.96 -6.89
C THR A 119 -9.06 -3.64 -6.31
N ASN A 120 -10.16 -2.89 -6.30
CA ASN A 120 -11.49 -3.39 -5.98
C ASN A 120 -12.30 -3.74 -7.25
N LEU A 121 -11.72 -3.61 -8.44
CA LEU A 121 -12.35 -3.92 -9.72
C LEU A 121 -12.05 -5.36 -10.14
N GLU A 122 -12.97 -5.96 -10.90
CA GLU A 122 -12.75 -7.28 -11.47
C GLU A 122 -11.65 -7.21 -12.55
N PRO A 123 -10.73 -8.20 -12.63
CA PRO A 123 -9.65 -8.19 -13.62
C PRO A 123 -10.13 -8.07 -15.08
N ALA A 124 -11.34 -8.56 -15.39
CA ALA A 124 -11.93 -8.49 -16.72
C ALA A 124 -12.32 -7.06 -17.13
N ASP A 125 -12.61 -6.19 -16.15
CA ASP A 125 -13.01 -4.80 -16.39
C ASP A 125 -11.80 -3.87 -16.52
N LEU A 126 -10.61 -4.33 -16.12
CA LEU A 126 -9.38 -3.53 -16.12
C LEU A 126 -8.71 -3.52 -17.49
N VAL A 127 -8.45 -4.68 -18.08
CA VAL A 127 -7.72 -4.83 -19.35
C VAL A 127 -8.01 -6.16 -20.05
N ASP A 128 -7.61 -6.23 -21.32
CA ASP A 128 -7.70 -7.43 -22.11
C ASP A 128 -6.86 -8.61 -21.57
N GLY A 129 -7.15 -9.81 -22.09
CA GLY A 129 -6.43 -11.02 -21.73
C GLY A 129 -4.95 -11.00 -22.11
N ALA A 130 -4.51 -10.18 -23.05
CA ALA A 130 -3.10 -10.08 -23.43
C ALA A 130 -2.28 -9.43 -22.32
N PHE A 131 -2.80 -8.38 -21.68
CA PHE A 131 -2.17 -7.76 -20.51
C PHE A 131 -2.25 -8.62 -19.27
N LEU A 132 -3.38 -9.28 -19.01
CA LEU A 132 -3.52 -10.17 -17.85
C LEU A 132 -2.52 -11.34 -17.85
N ARG A 133 -1.94 -11.70 -19.01
CA ARG A 133 -0.84 -12.69 -19.09
C ARG A 133 0.49 -12.17 -18.52
N ARG A 134 0.69 -10.84 -18.48
CA ARG A 134 1.89 -10.20 -17.92
C ARG A 134 1.80 -9.98 -16.41
N ILE A 135 0.61 -10.20 -15.83
CA ILE A 135 0.35 -10.19 -14.38
C ILE A 135 -0.09 -11.60 -13.99
N PRO A 136 0.84 -12.56 -13.84
CA PRO A 136 0.50 -13.97 -13.73
C PRO A 136 -0.24 -14.30 -12.43
N TYR A 137 0.17 -13.68 -11.33
CA TYR A 137 -0.42 -13.93 -10.01
C TYR A 137 -1.58 -12.97 -9.75
N LYS A 138 -2.74 -13.53 -9.42
CA LYS A 138 -3.95 -12.81 -9.07
C LYS A 138 -4.46 -13.41 -7.76
N ILE A 139 -4.45 -12.61 -6.69
CA ILE A 139 -4.80 -13.06 -5.35
C ILE A 139 -6.10 -12.37 -4.97
N CYS A 140 -7.18 -13.13 -4.86
CA CYS A 140 -8.45 -12.62 -4.34
C CYS A 140 -8.42 -12.67 -2.81
N VAL A 141 -8.75 -11.54 -2.17
CA VAL A 141 -8.90 -11.45 -0.72
C VAL A 141 -10.40 -11.40 -0.41
N PRO A 142 -11.03 -12.52 -0.02
CA PRO A 142 -12.46 -12.55 0.22
C PRO A 142 -12.83 -11.84 1.52
N ASP A 143 -14.13 -11.61 1.68
CA ASP A 143 -14.70 -11.20 2.96
C ASP A 143 -14.41 -12.24 4.04
N PRO A 144 -14.18 -11.80 5.30
CA PRO A 144 -13.83 -12.71 6.38
C PRO A 144 -15.05 -13.54 6.82
N CYS A 145 -14.82 -14.80 7.17
CA CYS A 145 -15.80 -15.58 7.92
C CYS A 145 -15.91 -15.05 9.36
N ARG A 146 -16.93 -15.51 10.11
CA ARG A 146 -17.14 -15.13 11.53
C ARG A 146 -15.87 -15.30 12.37
N GLU A 147 -15.17 -16.42 12.24
CA GLU A 147 -13.97 -16.71 13.01
C GLU A 147 -12.82 -15.74 12.68
N HIS A 148 -12.59 -15.47 11.39
CA HIS A 148 -11.60 -14.48 10.96
C HIS A 148 -11.99 -13.08 11.43
N PHE A 149 -13.27 -12.72 11.36
CA PHE A 149 -13.79 -11.43 11.80
C PHE A 149 -13.53 -11.21 13.29
N THR A 150 -13.84 -12.19 14.14
CA THR A 150 -13.52 -12.15 15.59
C THR A 150 -12.01 -12.04 15.82
N LYS A 151 -11.21 -12.85 15.12
CA LYS A 151 -9.75 -12.84 15.24
C LYS A 151 -9.13 -11.49 14.85
N LEU A 152 -9.75 -10.76 13.92
CA LEU A 152 -9.31 -9.40 13.58
C LEU A 152 -9.48 -8.43 14.77
N PHE A 153 -10.53 -8.57 15.59
CA PHE A 153 -10.65 -7.78 16.83
C PHE A 153 -9.53 -8.11 17.82
N ASP A 154 -9.20 -9.38 17.99
CA ASP A 154 -8.13 -9.82 18.91
C ASP A 154 -6.76 -9.29 18.48
N ILE A 155 -6.50 -9.22 17.18
CA ILE A 155 -5.25 -8.68 16.63
C ILE A 155 -5.20 -7.15 16.73
N MET A 156 -6.32 -6.47 16.47
CA MET A 156 -6.36 -5.01 16.31
C MET A 156 -6.58 -4.24 17.61
N ALA A 157 -7.37 -4.78 18.55
CA ALA A 157 -7.62 -4.14 19.83
C ALA A 157 -6.35 -3.82 20.64
N PRO A 158 -5.39 -4.76 20.84
CA PRO A 158 -4.16 -4.45 21.57
C PRO A 158 -3.29 -3.43 20.84
N LYS A 159 -3.22 -3.47 19.49
CA LYS A 159 -2.52 -2.45 18.70
C LYS A 159 -3.10 -1.05 18.87
N LEU A 160 -4.40 -0.95 19.16
CA LEU A 160 -5.09 0.31 19.43
C LEU A 160 -5.12 0.68 20.93
N GLY A 161 -4.51 -0.14 21.79
CA GLY A 161 -4.50 0.07 23.25
C GLY A 161 -5.86 -0.12 23.91
N LEU A 162 -6.70 -1.00 23.34
CA LEU A 162 -8.03 -1.34 23.84
C LEU A 162 -8.02 -2.73 24.48
N ILE A 163 -8.80 -2.89 25.55
CA ILE A 163 -9.09 -4.19 26.17
C ILE A 163 -10.50 -4.62 25.77
N VAL A 164 -10.63 -5.77 25.11
CA VAL A 164 -11.94 -6.30 24.71
C VAL A 164 -12.62 -6.98 25.89
N GLU A 165 -13.86 -6.59 26.17
CA GLU A 165 -14.67 -7.26 27.19
C GLU A 165 -15.14 -8.64 26.67
N PRO A 166 -15.12 -9.69 27.50
CA PRO A 166 -15.60 -11.01 27.09
C PRO A 166 -17.03 -10.95 26.54
N GLY A 167 -17.26 -11.54 25.37
CA GLY A 167 -18.57 -11.56 24.71
C GLY A 167 -19.00 -10.27 24.02
N ALA A 168 -18.24 -9.17 24.10
CA ALA A 168 -18.59 -7.92 23.41
C ALA A 168 -18.59 -8.06 21.88
N VAL A 169 -17.64 -8.82 21.33
CA VAL A 169 -17.55 -9.09 19.88
C VAL A 169 -18.66 -10.03 19.43
N ASP A 170 -19.00 -11.06 20.21
CA ASP A 170 -20.13 -11.94 19.91
C ASP A 170 -21.45 -11.15 19.93
N TYR A 171 -21.64 -10.28 20.92
CA TYR A 171 -22.79 -9.38 20.97
C TYR A 171 -22.90 -8.50 19.71
N LEU A 172 -21.78 -7.92 19.26
CA LEU A 172 -21.73 -7.14 18.03
C LEU A 172 -22.15 -7.97 16.81
N ILE A 173 -21.63 -9.18 16.68
CA ILE A 173 -21.91 -10.06 15.55
C ILE A 173 -23.39 -10.45 15.54
N GLU A 174 -23.94 -10.93 16.65
CA GLU A 174 -25.33 -11.36 16.72
C GLU A 174 -26.30 -10.19 16.49
N THR A 175 -26.08 -9.07 17.18
CA THR A 175 -27.02 -7.93 17.20
C THR A 175 -26.94 -7.07 15.95
N HIS A 176 -25.74 -6.82 15.43
CA HIS A 176 -25.54 -5.81 14.37
C HIS A 176 -25.17 -6.38 13.02
N TYR A 177 -24.68 -7.63 12.96
CA TYR A 177 -24.35 -8.29 11.70
C TYR A 177 -25.40 -9.32 11.30
N ILE A 178 -25.69 -10.29 12.17
CA ILE A 178 -26.63 -11.37 11.87
C ILE A 178 -28.06 -10.83 11.83
N ALA A 179 -28.53 -10.15 12.88
CA ALA A 179 -29.90 -9.65 12.94
C ALA A 179 -30.21 -8.63 11.83
N LYS A 180 -29.22 -7.82 11.42
CA LYS A 180 -29.36 -6.81 10.36
C LYS A 180 -28.88 -7.30 8.98
N LYS A 181 -28.49 -8.58 8.85
CA LYS A 181 -27.98 -9.21 7.61
C LYS A 181 -26.85 -8.41 6.93
N ARG A 182 -25.91 -7.87 7.71
CA ARG A 182 -24.78 -7.10 7.18
C ARG A 182 -23.62 -8.03 6.77
N PRO A 183 -22.96 -7.77 5.63
CA PRO A 183 -21.76 -8.52 5.25
C PRO A 183 -20.59 -8.16 6.17
N PHE A 184 -19.78 -9.15 6.51
CA PHE A 184 -18.49 -8.93 7.15
C PHE A 184 -17.51 -8.35 6.14
N ARG A 185 -16.83 -7.26 6.50
CA ARG A 185 -15.73 -6.69 5.68
C ARG A 185 -14.46 -6.62 6.50
N ASN A 186 -13.32 -6.88 5.87
CA ASN A 186 -12.01 -6.91 6.55
C ASN A 186 -11.63 -5.56 7.20
N CYS A 187 -12.14 -4.43 6.70
CA CYS A 187 -11.88 -3.10 7.26
C CYS A 187 -12.67 -2.80 8.56
N GLN A 188 -13.90 -3.33 8.68
CA GLN A 188 -14.84 -2.94 9.73
C GLN A 188 -14.33 -3.14 11.16
N PRO A 189 -13.61 -4.24 11.52
CA PRO A 189 -13.11 -4.40 12.89
C PRO A 189 -12.20 -3.25 13.33
N ARG A 190 -11.30 -2.80 12.45
CA ARG A 190 -10.41 -1.68 12.71
C ARG A 190 -11.22 -0.39 12.91
N ASP A 191 -12.16 -0.13 12.01
CA ASP A 191 -12.90 1.14 12.00
C ASP A 191 -13.84 1.25 13.20
N LEU A 192 -14.52 0.15 13.55
CA LEU A 192 -15.36 0.08 14.75
C LEU A 192 -14.53 0.26 16.02
N LEU A 193 -13.37 -0.40 16.13
CA LEU A 193 -12.47 -0.22 17.27
C LEU A 193 -11.94 1.21 17.36
N LEU A 194 -11.65 1.87 16.24
CA LEU A 194 -11.25 3.27 16.23
C LEU A 194 -12.37 4.19 16.74
N GLN A 195 -13.61 3.96 16.33
CA GLN A 195 -14.77 4.69 16.84
C GLN A 195 -14.97 4.49 18.35
N VAL A 196 -14.85 3.24 18.84
CA VAL A 196 -14.89 2.93 20.28
C VAL A 196 -13.78 3.66 21.04
N ARG A 197 -12.55 3.62 20.52
CA ARG A 197 -11.40 4.31 21.14
C ARG A 197 -11.66 5.81 21.25
N ASN A 198 -12.13 6.43 20.16
CA ASN A 198 -12.41 7.86 20.12
C ASN A 198 -13.53 8.22 21.11
N TYR A 199 -14.56 7.39 21.20
CA TYR A 199 -15.64 7.53 22.19
C TYR A 199 -15.10 7.48 23.64
N CYS A 200 -14.28 6.47 23.97
CA CYS A 200 -13.67 6.36 25.30
C CYS A 200 -12.80 7.57 25.65
N VAL A 201 -11.97 8.03 24.72
CA VAL A 201 -11.11 9.21 24.91
C VAL A 201 -11.96 10.46 25.13
N TYR A 202 -12.97 10.68 24.31
CA TYR A 202 -13.86 11.85 24.41
C TYR A 202 -14.63 11.89 25.74
N LYS A 203 -15.12 10.73 26.20
CA LYS A 203 -15.86 10.60 27.47
C LYS A 203 -14.96 10.44 28.70
N ASN A 204 -13.63 10.50 28.53
CA ASN A 204 -12.65 10.24 29.57
C ASN A 204 -12.87 8.90 30.32
N GLN A 205 -13.25 7.86 29.57
CA GLN A 205 -13.52 6.52 30.07
C GLN A 205 -12.33 5.58 29.84
N PRO A 206 -12.23 4.48 30.59
CA PRO A 206 -11.25 3.44 30.32
C PRO A 206 -11.36 2.93 28.88
N LYS A 207 -10.21 2.67 28.23
CA LYS A 207 -10.09 2.15 26.87
C LYS A 207 -10.51 0.67 26.79
N ARG A 208 -11.80 0.41 27.02
CA ARG A 208 -12.42 -0.91 27.01
C ARG A 208 -13.49 -0.99 25.94
N VAL A 209 -13.48 -2.09 25.18
CA VAL A 209 -14.51 -2.38 24.18
C VAL A 209 -15.68 -3.02 24.90
N THR A 210 -16.73 -2.23 25.14
CA THR A 210 -17.98 -2.65 25.78
C THR A 210 -19.10 -2.75 24.75
N PRO A 211 -20.16 -3.54 25.00
CA PRO A 211 -21.35 -3.59 24.13
C PRO A 211 -21.91 -2.20 23.80
N LYS A 212 -22.04 -1.32 24.80
CA LYS A 212 -22.53 0.06 24.61
C LYS A 212 -21.61 0.91 23.73
N GLY A 213 -20.30 0.74 23.87
CA GLY A 213 -19.33 1.43 23.00
C GLY A 213 -19.43 0.95 21.56
N LEU A 214 -19.66 -0.36 21.37
CA LEU A 214 -19.87 -0.95 20.05
C LEU A 214 -21.20 -0.51 19.43
N ASP A 215 -22.28 -0.40 20.21
CA ASP A 215 -23.56 0.15 19.74
C ASP A 215 -23.37 1.57 19.18
N PHE A 216 -22.68 2.43 19.94
CA PHE A 216 -22.36 3.79 19.49
C PHE A 216 -21.51 3.78 18.21
N ALA A 217 -20.47 2.94 18.16
CA ALA A 217 -19.59 2.84 16.99
C ALA A 217 -20.36 2.36 15.75
N VAL A 218 -21.23 1.37 15.90
CA VAL A 218 -22.07 0.83 14.82
C VAL A 218 -23.11 1.84 14.37
N GLU A 219 -23.77 2.51 15.31
CA GLU A 219 -24.71 3.57 14.99
C GLU A 219 -23.98 4.63 14.16
N ASN A 220 -22.86 5.17 14.61
CA ASN A 220 -22.13 6.19 13.86
C ASN A 220 -21.62 5.69 12.50
N TYR A 221 -21.01 4.51 12.44
CA TYR A 221 -20.41 3.97 11.22
C TYR A 221 -21.44 3.61 10.13
N PHE A 222 -22.63 3.15 10.53
CA PHE A 222 -23.68 2.69 9.61
C PHE A 222 -24.90 3.63 9.53
N SER A 223 -24.96 4.74 10.27
CA SER A 223 -26.12 5.67 10.27
C SER A 223 -26.15 6.67 9.11
N MET A 224 -25.08 6.77 8.31
CA MET A 224 -25.06 7.56 7.08
C MET A 224 -25.30 6.73 5.81
N MET A 225 -25.90 5.54 5.94
CA MET A 225 -26.46 4.77 4.81
C MET A 225 -27.92 4.43 5.05
#